data_AF-A0A945LY98-F1
#
_entry.id   AF-A0A945LY98-F1
#
_cell.length_a   1.000
_cell.length_b   1.000
_cell.length_c   1.000
_cell.angle_alpha   90.00
_cell.angle_beta   90.00
_cell.angle_gamma   90.00
#
_symmetry.space_group_name_H-M   'P 1'
#
loop_
_entity.id
_entity.type
_entity.pdbx_description
1 polymer ?
#
loop_
_entity_poly.entity_id
_entity_poly.type
_entity_poly.pdbx_seq_one_letter_code
_entity_poly.pdbx_strand_id
1 'polypeptide(L)'
;MTQYTARVLILGSDSAQTQTLAKFFRQKGFHSSCDDYAVAFDTITDDHNPDLVLMLTSSDWHGASDLFEMLKDEQKTSRIPIVVQAENPEASFRRRCFAFHIDDLVTGKPSNELLFARTWPLVRLSTMYEELRLRALTAKEFGLDVNDRPDLSREARNYRVMIAGVEGEELGVFKNALASGYEVTRITDPMVAHKKLGAGKYDAFVMAVNDDGKMALKLCANIRNNPRLFNLPVLLITDPATFPNQMVAYNSGASNILTRPLSHDDLQIGILTLVMRQKARWDLRESLLETMQKATLDARSGLYSNQFFDAHMIRRTSESVRWNKFLSLGRFRIENLEGIAEQYSQDEADNVFKKFSDGVVAMLRGEDLPGLHG
;
A
#
# COMPACT_ATOMS: atom_id res chain seq x y z
N MET A 1 -0.13 14.09 -24.43
CA MET A 1 -0.56 12.80 -23.86
C MET A 1 -1.39 13.08 -22.61
N THR A 2 -2.43 12.31 -22.34
CA THR A 2 -3.25 12.51 -21.12
C THR A 2 -2.46 12.03 -19.90
N GLN A 3 -2.24 12.91 -18.92
CA GLN A 3 -1.58 12.56 -17.66
C GLN A 3 -2.36 11.48 -16.91
N TYR A 4 -1.66 10.65 -16.13
CA TYR A 4 -2.25 9.53 -15.41
C TYR A 4 -1.64 9.35 -14.02
N THR A 5 -2.34 8.61 -13.16
CA THR A 5 -1.92 8.35 -11.77
C THR A 5 -0.85 7.27 -11.68
N ALA A 6 -1.08 6.14 -12.37
CA ALA A 6 -0.15 5.02 -12.39
C ALA A 6 -0.31 4.18 -13.68
N ARG A 7 0.72 3.40 -13.99
CA ARG A 7 0.79 2.44 -15.09
C ARG A 7 0.43 1.05 -14.57
N VAL A 8 -0.58 0.42 -15.16
CA VAL A 8 -0.99 -0.94 -14.83
C VAL A 8 -0.85 -1.82 -16.07
N LEU A 9 -0.04 -2.85 -15.97
CA LEU A 9 0.06 -3.88 -16.99
C LEU A 9 -0.93 -5.00 -16.66
N ILE A 10 -1.87 -5.26 -17.56
CA ILE A 10 -2.89 -6.30 -17.39
C ILE A 10 -2.51 -7.50 -18.25
N LEU A 11 -2.29 -8.65 -17.63
CA LEU A 11 -1.91 -9.88 -18.30
C LEU A 11 -3.07 -10.85 -18.28
N GLY A 12 -3.29 -11.57 -19.36
CA GLY A 12 -4.33 -12.60 -19.42
C GLY A 12 -4.52 -13.17 -20.81
N SER A 13 -4.96 -14.43 -20.88
CA SER A 13 -5.16 -15.14 -22.15
C SER A 13 -6.42 -14.68 -22.91
N ASP A 14 -7.42 -14.13 -22.21
CA ASP A 14 -8.62 -13.56 -22.83
C ASP A 14 -8.43 -12.07 -23.14
N SER A 15 -8.15 -11.77 -24.41
CA SER A 15 -7.98 -10.40 -24.90
C SER A 15 -9.22 -9.52 -24.68
N ALA A 16 -10.43 -10.07 -24.78
CA ALA A 16 -11.64 -9.27 -24.58
C ALA A 16 -11.80 -8.85 -23.11
N GLN A 17 -11.50 -9.78 -22.19
CA GLN A 17 -11.53 -9.50 -20.75
C GLN A 17 -10.46 -8.47 -20.34
N THR A 18 -9.21 -8.67 -20.76
CA THR A 18 -8.11 -7.76 -20.43
C THR A 18 -8.34 -6.36 -21.00
N GLN A 19 -8.82 -6.24 -22.24
CA GLN A 19 -9.13 -4.95 -22.87
C GLN A 19 -10.30 -4.22 -22.18
N THR A 20 -11.33 -4.97 -21.75
CA THR A 20 -12.45 -4.39 -20.99
C THR A 20 -11.97 -3.82 -19.67
N LEU A 21 -11.14 -4.57 -18.94
CA LEU A 21 -10.56 -4.13 -17.67
C LEU A 21 -9.61 -2.94 -17.86
N ALA A 22 -8.76 -2.96 -18.88
CA ALA A 22 -7.89 -1.84 -19.22
C ALA A 22 -8.70 -0.57 -19.52
N LYS A 23 -9.80 -0.69 -20.27
CA LYS A 23 -10.70 0.45 -20.50
C LYS A 23 -11.28 1.00 -19.20
N PHE A 24 -11.68 0.13 -18.28
CA PHE A 24 -12.16 0.52 -16.96
C PHE A 24 -11.08 1.27 -16.15
N PHE A 25 -9.84 0.76 -16.11
CA PHE A 25 -8.74 1.42 -15.41
C PHE A 25 -8.40 2.79 -16.02
N ARG A 26 -8.43 2.93 -17.35
CA ARG A 26 -8.26 4.23 -18.03
C ARG A 26 -9.34 5.24 -17.62
N GLN A 27 -10.59 4.81 -17.50
CA GLN A 27 -11.68 5.68 -17.01
C GLN A 27 -11.49 6.12 -15.55
N LYS A 28 -10.72 5.36 -14.75
CA LYS A 28 -10.32 5.72 -13.38
C LYS A 28 -9.04 6.55 -13.31
N GLY A 29 -8.49 7.01 -14.44
CA GLY A 29 -7.31 7.88 -14.49
C GLY A 29 -5.97 7.15 -14.46
N PHE A 30 -5.95 5.86 -14.81
CA PHE A 30 -4.72 5.09 -14.99
C PHE A 30 -4.28 5.05 -16.45
N HIS A 31 -2.99 4.84 -16.67
CA HIS A 31 -2.50 4.32 -17.94
C HIS A 31 -2.47 2.80 -17.85
N SER A 32 -3.15 2.10 -18.76
CA SER A 32 -3.16 0.64 -18.74
C SER A 32 -2.96 0.05 -20.13
N SER A 33 -2.06 -0.93 -20.18
CA SER A 33 -1.76 -1.77 -21.35
C SER A 33 -2.14 -3.22 -21.06
N CYS A 34 -2.23 -4.02 -22.12
CA CYS A 34 -2.47 -5.45 -22.02
C CYS A 34 -1.39 -6.20 -22.78
N ASP A 35 -0.91 -7.31 -22.22
CA ASP A 35 0.03 -8.22 -22.88
C ASP A 35 -0.24 -9.68 -22.51
N ASP A 36 0.43 -10.59 -23.21
CA ASP A 36 0.45 -12.02 -22.89
C ASP A 36 1.54 -12.34 -21.86
N TYR A 37 1.34 -13.39 -21.07
CA TYR A 37 2.34 -13.90 -20.11
C TYR A 37 3.70 -14.19 -20.77
N ALA A 38 3.71 -14.69 -22.00
CA ALA A 38 4.93 -15.14 -22.69
C ALA A 38 5.93 -14.00 -23.00
N VAL A 39 5.44 -12.77 -23.18
CA VAL A 39 6.26 -11.59 -23.51
C VAL A 39 6.34 -10.61 -22.35
N ALA A 40 5.58 -10.84 -21.28
CA ALA A 40 5.41 -9.89 -20.18
C ALA A 40 6.72 -9.55 -19.48
N PHE A 41 7.62 -10.52 -19.28
CA PHE A 41 8.90 -10.26 -18.64
C PHE A 41 9.72 -9.25 -19.44
N ASP A 42 9.89 -9.50 -20.74
CA ASP A 42 10.61 -8.62 -21.66
C ASP A 42 9.93 -7.24 -21.72
N THR A 43 8.59 -7.19 -21.84
CA THR A 43 7.83 -5.93 -21.79
C THR A 43 8.17 -5.13 -20.52
N ILE A 44 8.16 -5.77 -19.35
CA ILE A 44 8.42 -5.12 -18.07
C ILE A 44 9.85 -4.59 -17.99
N THR A 45 10.83 -5.35 -18.49
CA THR A 45 12.26 -4.97 -18.42
C THR A 45 12.68 -3.97 -19.50
N ASP A 46 12.03 -3.98 -20.67
CA ASP A 46 12.34 -3.13 -21.83
C ASP A 46 11.63 -1.77 -21.77
N ASP A 47 11.67 -1.13 -20.59
CA ASP A 47 11.23 0.27 -20.36
C ASP A 47 9.70 0.49 -20.24
N HIS A 48 8.86 -0.55 -20.08
CA HIS A 48 7.46 -0.35 -19.66
C HIS A 48 7.30 -0.06 -18.18
N ASN A 49 8.24 -0.46 -17.32
CA ASN A 49 8.29 -0.21 -15.86
C ASN A 49 6.91 0.07 -15.22
N PRO A 50 5.99 -0.92 -15.21
CA PRO A 50 4.64 -0.71 -14.71
C PRO A 50 4.68 -0.47 -13.20
N ASP A 51 3.79 0.38 -12.71
CA ASP A 51 3.64 0.62 -11.27
C ASP A 51 2.96 -0.57 -10.58
N LEU A 52 2.30 -1.45 -11.34
CA LEU A 52 1.63 -2.68 -10.90
C LEU A 52 1.37 -3.64 -12.07
N VAL A 53 1.45 -4.94 -11.80
CA VAL A 53 1.04 -6.01 -12.72
C VAL A 53 -0.22 -6.69 -12.20
N LEU A 54 -1.25 -6.80 -13.04
CA LEU A 54 -2.50 -7.50 -12.75
C LEU A 54 -2.64 -8.71 -13.67
N MET A 55 -2.54 -9.91 -13.12
CA MET A 55 -2.60 -11.17 -13.85
C MET A 55 -4.01 -11.78 -13.74
N LEU A 56 -4.71 -11.92 -14.86
CA LEU A 56 -6.02 -12.58 -14.96
C LEU A 56 -5.81 -14.01 -15.44
N THR A 57 -6.19 -14.99 -14.63
CA THR A 57 -6.02 -16.40 -14.96
C THR A 57 -7.28 -17.21 -14.62
N SER A 58 -7.67 -18.06 -15.58
CA SER A 58 -8.92 -18.80 -15.58
C SER A 58 -8.75 -20.26 -15.18
N SER A 59 -7.73 -20.95 -15.74
CA SER A 59 -7.53 -22.39 -15.53
C SER A 59 -6.10 -22.90 -15.74
N ASP A 60 -5.30 -22.28 -16.61
CA ASP A 60 -3.87 -22.59 -16.73
C ASP A 60 -3.07 -21.58 -15.91
N TRP A 61 -2.58 -22.05 -14.77
CA TRP A 61 -1.87 -21.25 -13.79
C TRP A 61 -0.36 -21.27 -13.99
N HIS A 62 0.17 -22.10 -14.91
CA HIS A 62 1.61 -22.31 -15.04
C HIS A 62 2.33 -21.04 -15.53
N GLY A 63 1.88 -20.47 -16.65
CA GLY A 63 2.46 -19.23 -17.17
C GLY A 63 2.41 -18.06 -16.18
N ALA A 64 1.32 -17.95 -15.40
CA ALA A 64 1.21 -16.94 -14.36
C ALA A 64 2.15 -17.22 -13.17
N SER A 65 2.28 -18.48 -12.76
CA SER A 65 3.14 -18.90 -11.65
C SER A 65 4.60 -18.61 -11.94
N ASP A 66 5.07 -19.10 -13.09
CA ASP A 66 6.47 -18.97 -13.49
C ASP A 66 6.83 -17.48 -13.67
N LEU A 67 5.91 -16.68 -14.23
CA LEU A 67 6.15 -15.25 -14.41
C LEU A 67 6.25 -14.49 -13.10
N PHE A 68 5.32 -14.66 -12.14
CA PHE A 68 5.43 -13.91 -10.89
C PHE A 68 6.66 -14.34 -10.08
N GLU A 69 7.07 -15.60 -10.17
CA GLU A 69 8.30 -16.11 -9.53
C GLU A 69 9.52 -15.40 -10.13
N MET A 70 9.65 -15.42 -11.46
CA MET A 70 10.72 -14.69 -12.16
C MET A 70 10.74 -13.19 -11.82
N LEU A 71 9.56 -12.55 -11.76
CA LEU A 71 9.47 -11.13 -11.42
C LEU A 71 9.80 -10.85 -9.95
N LYS A 72 9.53 -11.77 -9.02
CA LYS A 72 9.88 -11.60 -7.60
C LYS A 72 11.35 -11.89 -7.31
N ASP A 73 12.00 -12.73 -8.11
CA ASP A 73 13.42 -13.06 -7.96
C ASP A 73 14.35 -12.04 -8.63
N GLU A 74 13.88 -11.34 -9.68
CA GLU A 74 14.69 -10.35 -10.39
C GLU A 74 14.76 -9.01 -9.62
N GLN A 75 15.98 -8.54 -9.38
CA GLN A 75 16.22 -7.36 -8.55
C GLN A 75 15.53 -6.10 -9.08
N LYS A 76 15.42 -5.96 -10.41
CA LYS A 76 14.79 -4.80 -11.05
C LYS A 76 13.26 -4.79 -10.92
N THR A 77 12.63 -5.96 -10.82
CA THR A 77 11.17 -6.11 -10.92
C THR A 77 10.51 -6.58 -9.62
N SER A 78 11.29 -7.09 -8.66
CA SER A 78 10.81 -7.62 -7.37
C SER A 78 9.90 -6.69 -6.56
N ARG A 79 10.06 -5.37 -6.74
CA ARG A 79 9.26 -4.32 -6.10
C ARG A 79 7.92 -4.04 -6.76
N ILE A 80 7.75 -4.47 -8.01
CA ILE A 80 6.50 -4.26 -8.74
C ILE A 80 5.44 -5.10 -8.03
N PRO A 81 4.36 -4.47 -7.53
CA PRO A 81 3.29 -5.22 -6.91
C PRO A 81 2.58 -6.08 -7.93
N ILE A 82 2.30 -7.34 -7.56
CA ILE A 82 1.62 -8.31 -8.41
C ILE A 82 0.28 -8.68 -7.77
N VAL A 83 -0.81 -8.38 -8.48
CA VAL A 83 -2.15 -8.85 -8.14
C VAL A 83 -2.50 -9.98 -9.07
N VAL A 84 -2.89 -11.12 -8.50
CA VAL A 84 -3.37 -12.28 -9.26
C VAL A 84 -4.88 -12.40 -9.07
N GLN A 85 -5.63 -12.39 -10.15
CA GLN A 85 -7.03 -12.79 -10.16
C GLN A 85 -7.14 -14.22 -10.69
N ALA A 86 -7.67 -15.11 -9.85
CA ALA A 86 -7.81 -16.52 -10.14
C ALA A 86 -9.25 -17.00 -9.94
N GLU A 87 -9.92 -17.51 -10.97
CA GLU A 87 -11.32 -17.92 -10.83
C GLU A 87 -11.50 -19.05 -9.80
N ASN A 88 -10.85 -20.19 -10.02
CA ASN A 88 -10.95 -21.36 -9.13
C ASN A 88 -9.55 -21.95 -8.92
N PRO A 89 -8.67 -21.28 -8.17
CA PRO A 89 -7.31 -21.79 -8.00
C PRO A 89 -7.32 -23.13 -7.27
N GLU A 90 -6.33 -23.97 -7.52
CA GLU A 90 -6.09 -25.19 -6.75
C GLU A 90 -5.24 -24.90 -5.50
N ALA A 91 -5.16 -25.85 -4.56
CA ALA A 91 -4.33 -25.72 -3.36
C ALA A 91 -2.82 -25.63 -3.69
N SER A 92 -2.37 -26.27 -4.78
CA SER A 92 -1.00 -26.15 -5.29
C SER A 92 -0.65 -24.70 -5.67
N PHE A 93 -1.54 -24.04 -6.41
CA PHE A 93 -1.38 -22.66 -6.83
C PHE A 93 -1.38 -21.69 -5.64
N ARG A 94 -2.32 -21.85 -4.70
CA ARG A 94 -2.33 -21.06 -3.46
C ARG A 94 -1.03 -21.16 -2.70
N ARG A 95 -0.51 -22.38 -2.50
CA ARG A 95 0.77 -22.58 -1.82
C ARG A 95 1.94 -21.92 -2.54
N ARG A 96 1.95 -21.89 -3.88
CA ARG A 96 2.94 -21.12 -4.66
C ARG A 96 2.78 -19.62 -4.43
N CYS A 97 1.57 -19.08 -4.54
CA CYS A 97 1.28 -17.67 -4.25
C CYS A 97 1.77 -17.26 -2.85
N PHE A 98 1.55 -18.12 -1.85
CA PHE A 98 2.06 -17.94 -0.49
C PHE A 98 3.59 -17.99 -0.45
N ALA A 99 4.22 -19.03 -1.02
CA ALA A 99 5.66 -19.22 -1.00
C ALA A 99 6.43 -18.05 -1.65
N PHE A 100 5.92 -17.51 -2.76
CA PHE A 100 6.53 -16.36 -3.44
C PHE A 100 6.01 -15.01 -2.94
N HIS A 101 5.10 -15.03 -1.97
CA HIS A 101 4.48 -13.88 -1.31
C HIS A 101 4.01 -12.83 -2.33
N ILE A 102 3.09 -13.25 -3.20
CA ILE A 102 2.39 -12.31 -4.08
C ILE A 102 1.73 -11.20 -3.26
N ASP A 103 1.58 -10.01 -3.85
CA ASP A 103 1.07 -8.85 -3.12
C ASP A 103 -0.44 -8.93 -2.91
N ASP A 104 -1.15 -9.61 -3.81
CA ASP A 104 -2.56 -9.93 -3.60
C ASP A 104 -3.10 -11.08 -4.44
N LEU A 105 -4.03 -11.85 -3.86
CA LEU A 105 -4.82 -12.87 -4.55
C LEU A 105 -6.30 -12.50 -4.49
N VAL A 106 -6.95 -12.47 -5.65
CA VAL A 106 -8.40 -12.25 -5.78
C VAL A 106 -9.02 -13.48 -6.41
N THR A 107 -9.87 -14.18 -5.68
CA THR A 107 -10.49 -15.43 -6.15
C THR A 107 -11.86 -15.21 -6.78
N GLY A 108 -12.29 -16.12 -7.65
CA GLY A 108 -13.61 -16.08 -8.29
C GLY A 108 -13.69 -15.11 -9.46
N LYS A 109 -14.89 -14.64 -9.77
CA LYS A 109 -15.19 -13.67 -10.84
C LYS A 109 -15.51 -12.29 -10.23
N PRO A 110 -14.51 -11.53 -9.77
CA PRO A 110 -14.73 -10.23 -9.15
C PRO A 110 -15.27 -9.21 -10.15
N SER A 111 -15.97 -8.18 -9.66
CA SER A 111 -16.28 -7.01 -10.48
C SER A 111 -15.02 -6.19 -10.74
N ASN A 112 -15.04 -5.35 -11.79
CA ASN A 112 -13.93 -4.45 -12.10
C ASN A 112 -13.68 -3.44 -10.97
N GLU A 113 -14.74 -3.00 -10.28
CA GLU A 113 -14.66 -2.13 -9.10
C GLU A 113 -13.92 -2.81 -7.95
N LEU A 114 -14.19 -4.10 -7.71
CA LEU A 114 -13.51 -4.87 -6.68
C LEU A 114 -12.02 -5.00 -7.00
N LEU A 115 -11.68 -5.41 -8.22
CA LEU A 115 -10.28 -5.50 -8.66
C LEU A 115 -9.56 -4.16 -8.46
N PHE A 116 -10.17 -3.06 -8.90
CA PHE A 116 -9.62 -1.73 -8.71
C PHE A 116 -9.42 -1.35 -7.24
N ALA A 117 -10.37 -1.66 -6.36
CA ALA A 117 -10.27 -1.41 -4.93
C ALA A 117 -9.10 -2.20 -4.29
N ARG A 118 -8.79 -3.39 -4.79
CA ARG A 118 -7.69 -4.24 -4.35
C ARG A 118 -6.34 -3.74 -4.88
N THR A 119 -6.32 -3.20 -6.09
CA THR A 119 -5.13 -2.65 -6.74
C THR A 119 -4.66 -1.31 -6.16
N TRP A 120 -5.57 -0.39 -5.85
CA TRP A 120 -5.24 0.99 -5.49
C TRP A 120 -4.27 1.13 -4.29
N PRO A 121 -4.39 0.38 -3.18
CA PRO A 121 -3.43 0.44 -2.08
C PRO A 121 -2.00 0.05 -2.48
N LEU A 122 -1.84 -0.86 -3.45
CA LEU A 122 -0.53 -1.33 -3.92
C LEU A 122 0.14 -0.33 -4.85
N VAL A 123 -0.64 0.37 -5.68
CA VAL A 123 -0.16 1.51 -6.48
C VAL A 123 0.43 2.60 -5.59
N ARG A 124 -0.20 2.83 -4.43
CA ARG A 124 0.33 3.77 -3.44
C ARG A 124 1.67 3.32 -2.85
N LEU A 125 1.85 2.02 -2.60
CA LEU A 125 3.15 1.49 -2.19
C LEU A 125 4.21 1.68 -3.28
N SER A 126 3.87 1.39 -4.54
CA SER A 126 4.75 1.65 -5.68
C SER A 126 5.20 3.11 -5.76
N THR A 127 4.27 4.05 -5.52
CA THR A 127 4.58 5.49 -5.42
C THR A 127 5.57 5.80 -4.28
N MET A 128 5.43 5.14 -3.13
CA MET A 128 6.36 5.29 -2.01
C MET A 128 7.76 4.74 -2.32
N TYR A 129 7.86 3.60 -3.01
CA TYR A 129 9.15 3.05 -3.45
C TYR A 129 9.87 3.99 -4.41
N GLU A 130 9.17 4.50 -5.43
CA GLU A 130 9.78 5.42 -6.39
C GLU A 130 10.21 6.73 -5.71
N GLU A 131 9.41 7.22 -4.76
CA GLU A 131 9.80 8.39 -3.98
C GLU A 131 11.06 8.13 -3.14
N LEU A 132 11.13 7.00 -2.43
CA LEU A 132 12.32 6.65 -1.65
C LEU A 132 13.56 6.55 -2.54
N ARG A 133 13.45 5.91 -3.70
CA ARG A 133 14.53 5.80 -4.70
C ARG A 133 15.05 7.18 -5.10
N LEU A 134 14.16 8.07 -5.52
CA LEU A 134 14.55 9.42 -5.97
C LEU A 134 15.12 10.26 -4.83
N ARG A 135 14.53 10.16 -3.63
CA ARG A 135 14.95 10.93 -2.47
C ARG A 135 16.30 10.47 -1.92
N ALA A 136 16.58 9.17 -1.94
CA ALA A 136 17.89 8.62 -1.60
C ALA A 136 18.97 9.06 -2.62
N LEU A 137 18.65 9.09 -3.91
CA LEU A 137 19.54 9.64 -4.93
C LEU A 137 19.84 11.12 -4.71
N THR A 138 18.85 11.93 -4.32
CA THR A 138 19.08 13.32 -3.92
C THR A 138 19.94 13.38 -2.66
N ALA A 139 19.60 12.63 -1.60
CA ALA A 139 20.34 12.63 -0.33
C ALA A 139 21.82 12.30 -0.50
N LYS A 140 22.16 11.41 -1.44
CA LYS A 140 23.55 11.07 -1.76
C LYS A 140 24.36 12.27 -2.26
N GLU A 141 23.75 13.22 -2.99
CA GLU A 141 24.40 14.48 -3.39
C GLU A 141 24.75 15.38 -2.20
N PHE A 142 24.02 15.21 -1.09
CA PHE A 142 24.25 15.91 0.18
C PHE A 142 25.10 15.08 1.17
N GLY A 143 25.79 14.05 0.68
CA GLY A 143 26.68 13.22 1.48
C GLY A 143 25.97 12.22 2.41
N LEU A 144 24.69 11.95 2.18
CA LEU A 144 23.90 11.02 2.97
C LEU A 144 23.54 9.77 2.14
N ASP A 145 24.10 8.63 2.52
CA ASP A 145 23.79 7.34 1.89
C ASP A 145 22.63 6.66 2.65
N VAL A 146 21.45 6.65 2.03
CA VAL A 146 20.24 6.02 2.58
C VAL A 146 19.94 4.76 1.82
N ASN A 147 19.54 3.71 2.54
CA ASN A 147 19.11 2.48 1.91
C ASN A 147 17.77 2.72 1.16
N ASP A 148 17.83 2.77 -0.17
CA ASP A 148 16.65 2.88 -1.04
C ASP A 148 16.00 1.52 -1.32
N ARG A 149 16.51 0.47 -0.66
CA ARG A 149 16.08 -0.93 -0.73
C ARG A 149 15.88 -1.47 0.68
N PRO A 150 14.87 -0.98 1.43
CA PRO A 150 14.57 -1.55 2.73
C PRO A 150 14.40 -3.05 2.58
N ASP A 151 15.06 -3.80 3.45
CA ASP A 151 14.96 -5.24 3.43
C ASP A 151 13.58 -5.65 3.91
N LEU A 152 12.73 -5.97 2.94
CA LEU A 152 11.41 -6.53 3.21
C LEU A 152 11.50 -8.05 3.41
N SER A 153 12.72 -8.59 3.61
CA SER A 153 12.94 -10.01 3.81
C SER A 153 11.93 -10.50 4.82
N ARG A 154 11.27 -11.55 4.38
CA ARG A 154 9.98 -12.00 4.88
C ARG A 154 10.18 -12.85 6.15
N GLU A 155 11.34 -12.68 6.79
CA GLU A 155 11.85 -13.42 7.95
C GLU A 155 11.38 -12.83 9.29
N ALA A 156 10.67 -11.69 9.29
CA ALA A 156 10.08 -11.13 10.49
C ALA A 156 8.98 -12.06 11.05
N ARG A 157 9.39 -13.06 11.84
CA ARG A 157 8.50 -13.89 12.64
C ARG A 157 8.01 -13.04 13.82
N ASN A 158 6.71 -13.11 14.11
CA ASN A 158 5.92 -12.37 15.12
C ASN A 158 5.05 -11.23 14.56
N TYR A 159 4.34 -11.49 13.46
CA TYR A 159 3.31 -10.59 12.94
C TYR A 159 2.15 -10.47 13.93
N ARG A 160 1.85 -9.24 14.36
CA ARG A 160 0.82 -9.00 15.38
C ARG A 160 -0.54 -8.88 14.73
N VAL A 161 -1.39 -9.87 14.90
CA VAL A 161 -2.72 -9.91 14.30
C VAL A 161 -3.77 -9.94 15.39
N MET A 162 -4.74 -9.01 15.32
CA MET A 162 -5.93 -9.10 16.16
C MET A 162 -7.04 -9.82 15.40
N ILE A 163 -7.66 -10.82 16.04
CA ILE A 163 -8.83 -11.51 15.51
C ILE A 163 -10.05 -11.26 16.41
N ALA A 164 -11.19 -10.91 15.81
CA ALA A 164 -12.44 -10.67 16.52
C ALA A 164 -13.59 -11.54 15.97
N GLY A 165 -14.47 -12.01 16.86
CA GLY A 165 -15.71 -12.72 16.48
C GLY A 165 -15.53 -14.16 15.99
N VAL A 166 -14.31 -14.71 16.04
CA VAL A 166 -14.02 -16.09 15.63
C VAL A 166 -14.40 -17.04 16.76
N GLU A 167 -15.27 -18.01 16.47
CA GLU A 167 -15.82 -18.97 17.44
C GLU A 167 -15.97 -20.37 16.81
N GLY A 168 -16.25 -21.39 17.66
CA GLY A 168 -16.53 -22.75 17.19
C GLY A 168 -15.41 -23.39 16.38
N GLU A 169 -15.79 -24.14 15.33
CA GLU A 169 -14.88 -24.90 14.45
C GLU A 169 -13.93 -23.99 13.65
N GLU A 170 -14.32 -22.74 13.38
CA GLU A 170 -13.51 -21.76 12.65
C GLU A 170 -12.18 -21.47 13.37
N LEU A 171 -12.14 -21.61 14.70
CA LEU A 171 -10.91 -21.49 15.48
C LEU A 171 -9.83 -22.50 15.08
N GLY A 172 -10.21 -23.69 14.65
CA GLY A 172 -9.25 -24.69 14.17
C GLY A 172 -8.53 -24.22 12.90
N VAL A 173 -9.30 -23.64 11.96
CA VAL A 173 -8.77 -23.08 10.71
C VAL A 173 -7.81 -21.92 11.00
N PHE A 174 -8.18 -21.01 11.91
CA PHE A 174 -7.33 -19.90 12.34
C PHE A 174 -6.04 -20.37 13.03
N LYS A 175 -6.13 -21.36 13.92
CA LYS A 175 -4.96 -21.91 14.60
C LYS A 175 -3.97 -22.51 13.60
N ASN A 176 -4.47 -23.19 12.57
CA ASN A 176 -3.61 -23.77 11.55
C ASN A 176 -2.99 -22.70 10.64
N ALA A 177 -3.79 -21.75 10.15
CA ALA A 177 -3.29 -20.68 9.27
C ALA A 177 -2.29 -19.75 9.97
N LEU A 178 -2.45 -19.52 11.28
CA LEU A 178 -1.61 -18.63 12.08
C LEU A 178 -0.66 -19.40 13.02
N ALA A 179 -0.36 -20.67 12.69
CA ALA A 179 0.41 -21.56 13.57
C ALA A 179 1.86 -21.08 13.81
N SER A 180 2.46 -20.40 12.83
CA SER A 180 3.85 -19.95 12.89
C SER A 180 4.02 -18.54 12.36
N GLY A 181 4.84 -17.74 13.04
CA GLY A 181 5.18 -16.39 12.58
C GLY A 181 4.18 -15.30 12.99
N TYR A 182 3.14 -15.62 13.78
CA TYR A 182 2.13 -14.67 14.23
C TYR A 182 2.02 -14.58 15.75
N GLU A 183 1.85 -13.37 16.28
CA GLU A 183 1.38 -13.09 17.63
C GLU A 183 -0.11 -12.71 17.57
N VAL A 184 -0.98 -13.64 17.96
CA VAL A 184 -2.43 -13.51 17.77
C VAL A 184 -3.12 -13.03 19.04
N THR A 185 -3.74 -11.85 18.97
CA THR A 185 -4.64 -11.35 20.02
C THR A 185 -6.09 -11.66 19.65
N ARG A 186 -6.75 -12.53 20.41
CA ARG A 186 -8.16 -12.86 20.21
C ARG A 186 -9.08 -12.01 21.07
N ILE A 187 -10.14 -11.51 20.45
CA ILE A 187 -11.23 -10.76 21.09
C ILE A 187 -12.57 -11.40 20.73
N THR A 188 -13.45 -11.58 21.69
CA THR A 188 -14.81 -12.09 21.45
C THR A 188 -15.75 -10.94 21.07
N ASP A 189 -15.71 -9.83 21.81
CA ASP A 189 -16.53 -8.64 21.56
C ASP A 189 -15.85 -7.62 20.61
N PRO A 190 -16.37 -7.39 19.39
CA PRO A 190 -15.84 -6.41 18.46
C PRO A 190 -15.75 -4.98 19.01
N MET A 191 -16.59 -4.60 19.98
CA MET A 191 -16.53 -3.26 20.60
C MET A 191 -15.27 -3.09 21.46
N VAL A 192 -14.83 -4.17 22.13
CA VAL A 192 -13.58 -4.18 22.88
C VAL A 192 -12.37 -4.13 21.93
N ALA A 193 -12.51 -4.70 20.73
CA ALA A 193 -11.45 -4.71 19.72
C ALA A 193 -11.02 -3.27 19.36
N HIS A 194 -11.95 -2.36 19.07
CA HIS A 194 -11.62 -0.97 18.71
C HIS A 194 -10.73 -0.28 19.74
N LYS A 195 -11.05 -0.40 21.04
CA LYS A 195 -10.27 0.20 22.13
C LYS A 195 -8.87 -0.40 22.22
N LYS A 196 -8.74 -1.73 22.09
CA LYS A 196 -7.45 -2.41 22.14
C LYS A 196 -6.59 -2.13 20.91
N LEU A 197 -7.19 -2.01 19.73
CA LEU A 197 -6.49 -1.60 18.50
C LEU A 197 -5.81 -0.25 18.71
N GLY A 198 -6.50 0.73 19.29
CA GLY A 198 -5.94 2.07 19.54
C GLY A 198 -4.80 2.13 20.57
N ALA A 199 -4.67 1.12 21.43
CA ALA A 199 -3.63 1.04 22.45
C ALA A 199 -2.42 0.20 22.04
N GLY A 200 -2.59 -0.74 21.10
CA GLY A 200 -1.55 -1.64 20.63
C GLY A 200 -1.01 -1.27 19.24
N LYS A 201 0.04 -1.97 18.81
CA LYS A 201 0.50 -1.97 17.42
C LYS A 201 0.15 -3.31 16.80
N TYR A 202 -0.70 -3.29 15.77
CA TYR A 202 -1.12 -4.47 15.03
C TYR A 202 -0.78 -4.29 13.56
N ASP A 203 -0.44 -5.39 12.91
CA ASP A 203 -0.06 -5.43 11.50
C ASP A 203 -1.31 -5.68 10.63
N ALA A 204 -2.32 -6.37 11.18
CA ALA A 204 -3.65 -6.52 10.58
C ALA A 204 -4.74 -6.76 11.65
N PHE A 205 -5.98 -6.40 11.30
CA PHE A 205 -7.18 -6.75 12.05
C PHE A 205 -8.06 -7.67 11.21
N VAL A 206 -8.51 -8.78 11.80
CA VAL A 206 -9.40 -9.75 11.17
C VAL A 206 -10.70 -9.81 11.98
N MET A 207 -11.84 -9.71 11.31
CA MET A 207 -13.15 -9.79 11.95
C MET A 207 -14.01 -10.83 11.24
N ALA A 208 -14.40 -11.87 11.97
CA ALA A 208 -15.48 -12.76 11.57
C ALA A 208 -16.81 -12.05 11.78
N VAL A 209 -17.60 -11.97 10.72
CA VAL A 209 -18.91 -11.34 10.66
C VAL A 209 -19.94 -12.46 10.58
N ASN A 210 -20.76 -12.55 11.63
CA ASN A 210 -21.75 -13.62 11.80
C ASN A 210 -23.19 -13.06 11.79
N ASP A 211 -23.35 -11.77 11.48
CA ASP A 211 -24.61 -11.04 11.48
C ASP A 211 -24.82 -10.29 10.14
N ASP A 212 -25.65 -9.23 10.15
CA ASP A 212 -25.93 -8.40 8.99
C ASP A 212 -24.77 -7.46 8.57
N GLY A 213 -23.63 -7.52 9.27
CA GLY A 213 -22.43 -6.77 8.95
C GLY A 213 -22.47 -5.29 9.32
N LYS A 214 -23.58 -4.75 9.86
CA LYS A 214 -23.67 -3.32 10.21
C LYS A 214 -22.61 -2.90 11.22
N MET A 215 -22.31 -3.75 12.20
CA MET A 215 -21.26 -3.48 13.19
C MET A 215 -19.88 -3.46 12.52
N ALA A 216 -19.60 -4.40 11.62
CA ALA A 216 -18.34 -4.46 10.89
C ALA A 216 -18.11 -3.20 10.04
N LEU A 217 -19.14 -2.72 9.33
CA LEU A 217 -19.06 -1.47 8.55
C LEU A 217 -18.76 -0.24 9.44
N LYS A 218 -19.44 -0.13 10.58
CA LYS A 218 -19.18 0.95 11.57
C LYS A 218 -17.76 0.88 12.11
N LEU A 219 -17.27 -0.31 12.42
CA LEU A 219 -15.91 -0.50 12.94
C LEU A 219 -14.86 -0.14 11.89
N CYS A 220 -15.04 -0.55 10.63
CA CYS A 220 -14.18 -0.13 9.52
C CYS A 220 -14.14 1.40 9.41
N ALA A 221 -15.28 2.07 9.43
CA ALA A 221 -15.35 3.53 9.36
C ALA A 221 -14.64 4.19 10.56
N ASN A 222 -14.83 3.68 11.77
CA ASN A 222 -14.16 4.18 12.98
C ASN A 222 -12.63 3.98 12.93
N ILE A 223 -12.16 2.86 12.38
CA ILE A 223 -10.73 2.60 12.15
C ILE A 223 -10.18 3.62 11.15
N ARG A 224 -10.88 3.87 10.04
CA ARG A 224 -10.48 4.87 9.04
C ARG A 224 -10.56 6.31 9.56
N ASN A 225 -11.44 6.63 10.49
CA ASN A 225 -11.52 7.97 11.09
C ASN A 225 -10.52 8.19 12.24
N ASN A 226 -9.71 7.19 12.60
CA ASN A 226 -8.70 7.30 13.65
C ASN A 226 -7.31 7.46 13.01
N PRO A 227 -6.60 8.59 13.19
CA PRO A 227 -5.28 8.82 12.59
C PRO A 227 -4.23 7.74 12.91
N ARG A 228 -4.33 7.09 14.07
CA ARG A 228 -3.41 6.00 14.47
C ARG A 228 -3.73 4.68 13.78
N LEU A 229 -4.98 4.46 13.39
CA LEU A 229 -5.47 3.21 12.80
C LEU A 229 -5.83 3.35 11.32
N PHE A 230 -5.76 4.55 10.75
CA PHE A 230 -6.20 4.85 9.38
C PHE A 230 -5.61 3.87 8.36
N ASN A 231 -4.34 3.50 8.52
CA ASN A 231 -3.64 2.58 7.62
C ASN A 231 -3.78 1.09 7.98
N LEU A 232 -4.32 0.75 9.17
CA LEU A 232 -4.43 -0.63 9.63
C LEU A 232 -5.28 -1.45 8.64
N PRO A 233 -4.74 -2.52 8.05
CA PRO A 233 -5.51 -3.40 7.20
C PRO A 233 -6.62 -4.09 7.97
N VAL A 234 -7.81 -4.15 7.37
CA VAL A 234 -8.98 -4.82 7.95
C VAL A 234 -9.44 -5.92 7.00
N LEU A 235 -9.35 -7.17 7.43
CA LEU A 235 -9.91 -8.33 6.74
C LEU A 235 -11.25 -8.69 7.38
N LEU A 236 -12.31 -8.71 6.57
CA LEU A 236 -13.60 -9.25 6.99
C LEU A 236 -13.75 -10.68 6.51
N ILE A 237 -14.28 -11.54 7.37
CA ILE A 237 -14.71 -12.89 7.00
C ILE A 237 -16.22 -12.92 7.09
N THR A 238 -16.88 -13.28 5.98
CA THR A 238 -18.31 -13.09 5.84
C THR A 238 -18.97 -14.30 5.19
N ASP A 239 -20.27 -14.47 5.39
CA ASP A 239 -21.05 -15.40 4.59
C ASP A 239 -21.42 -14.76 3.23
N PRO A 240 -21.70 -15.55 2.19
CA PRO A 240 -22.05 -15.01 0.87
C PRO A 240 -23.20 -13.99 0.89
N ALA A 241 -24.14 -14.15 1.82
CA ALA A 241 -25.31 -13.28 1.94
C ALA A 241 -25.08 -12.00 2.76
N THR A 242 -23.98 -11.89 3.52
CA THR A 242 -23.73 -10.74 4.42
C THR A 242 -23.58 -9.43 3.64
N PHE A 243 -22.80 -9.45 2.56
CA PHE A 243 -22.60 -8.29 1.69
C PHE A 243 -22.87 -8.67 0.23
N PRO A 244 -24.13 -8.66 -0.23
CA PRO A 244 -24.47 -8.94 -1.63
C PRO A 244 -23.72 -8.04 -2.61
N ASN A 245 -23.47 -6.79 -2.20
CA ASN A 245 -22.50 -5.91 -2.84
C ASN A 245 -21.31 -5.69 -1.91
N GLN A 246 -20.22 -6.43 -2.16
CA GLN A 246 -18.99 -6.34 -1.37
C GLN A 246 -18.39 -4.92 -1.33
N MET A 247 -18.63 -4.09 -2.35
CA MET A 247 -18.11 -2.71 -2.38
C MET A 247 -18.59 -1.86 -1.20
N VAL A 248 -19.73 -2.18 -0.59
CA VAL A 248 -20.20 -1.48 0.62
C VAL A 248 -19.17 -1.59 1.76
N ALA A 249 -18.57 -2.77 1.92
CA ALA A 249 -17.55 -2.99 2.94
C ALA A 249 -16.22 -2.33 2.58
N TYR A 250 -15.76 -2.40 1.33
CA TYR A 250 -14.56 -1.69 0.87
C TYR A 250 -14.69 -0.17 1.04
N ASN A 251 -15.82 0.40 0.64
CA ASN A 251 -16.12 1.83 0.80
C ASN A 251 -16.19 2.25 2.27
N SER A 252 -16.57 1.33 3.16
CA SER A 252 -16.56 1.57 4.61
C SER A 252 -15.18 1.40 5.24
N GLY A 253 -14.18 0.92 4.49
CA GLY A 253 -12.80 0.81 4.93
C GLY A 253 -12.24 -0.60 5.02
N ALA A 254 -12.97 -1.65 4.63
CA ALA A 254 -12.39 -2.99 4.54
C ALA A 254 -11.22 -3.02 3.54
N SER A 255 -10.17 -3.77 3.86
CA SER A 255 -9.01 -3.99 2.98
C SER A 255 -9.14 -5.25 2.14
N ASN A 256 -9.82 -6.25 2.68
CA ASN A 256 -10.12 -7.51 2.02
C ASN A 256 -11.39 -8.11 2.63
N ILE A 257 -12.04 -8.98 1.87
CA ILE A 257 -13.15 -9.81 2.32
C ILE A 257 -12.87 -11.24 1.87
N LEU A 258 -12.87 -12.17 2.82
CA LEU A 258 -12.89 -13.60 2.51
C LEU A 258 -14.29 -14.15 2.81
N THR A 259 -14.83 -14.91 1.85
CA THR A 259 -16.18 -15.47 1.94
C THR A 259 -16.11 -16.92 2.39
N ARG A 260 -16.94 -17.32 3.35
CA ARG A 260 -17.03 -18.72 3.80
C ARG A 260 -17.60 -19.64 2.70
N PRO A 261 -17.22 -20.93 2.67
CA PRO A 261 -16.28 -21.62 3.59
C PRO A 261 -14.82 -21.25 3.32
N LEU A 262 -14.01 -21.18 4.37
CA LEU A 262 -12.58 -20.82 4.29
C LEU A 262 -11.67 -22.04 4.40
N SER A 263 -10.69 -22.13 3.52
CA SER A 263 -9.53 -23.02 3.73
C SER A 263 -8.46 -22.33 4.58
N HIS A 264 -7.56 -23.13 5.15
CA HIS A 264 -6.38 -22.58 5.84
C HIS A 264 -5.49 -21.75 4.89
N ASP A 265 -5.34 -22.18 3.63
CA ASP A 265 -4.56 -21.48 2.60
C ASP A 265 -5.15 -20.09 2.29
N ASP A 266 -6.48 -19.99 2.13
CA ASP A 266 -7.15 -18.71 1.84
C ASP A 266 -6.92 -17.70 2.98
N LEU A 267 -7.06 -18.16 4.22
CA LEU A 267 -6.85 -17.33 5.40
C LEU A 267 -5.38 -16.91 5.55
N GLN A 268 -4.46 -17.84 5.30
CA GLN A 268 -3.03 -17.59 5.42
C GLN A 268 -2.56 -16.56 4.39
N ILE A 269 -2.92 -16.72 3.12
CA ILE A 269 -2.61 -15.74 2.06
C ILE A 269 -3.29 -14.42 2.36
N GLY A 270 -4.60 -14.43 2.66
CA GLY A 270 -5.38 -13.22 2.87
C GLY A 270 -4.91 -12.37 4.05
N ILE A 271 -4.34 -12.98 5.09
CA ILE A 271 -3.72 -12.25 6.21
C ILE A 271 -2.29 -11.83 5.85
N LEU A 272 -1.48 -12.73 5.27
CA LEU A 272 -0.09 -12.44 4.94
C LEU A 272 0.03 -11.25 3.97
N THR A 273 -0.76 -11.21 2.90
CA THR A 273 -0.71 -10.10 1.92
C THR A 273 -0.96 -8.75 2.58
N LEU A 274 -1.93 -8.68 3.51
CA LEU A 274 -2.25 -7.47 4.26
C LEU A 274 -1.15 -7.07 5.24
N VAL A 275 -0.60 -8.04 5.97
CA VAL A 275 0.51 -7.82 6.92
C VAL A 275 1.75 -7.33 6.18
N MET A 276 2.15 -7.99 5.08
CA MET A 276 3.31 -7.60 4.28
C MET A 276 3.14 -6.20 3.71
N ARG A 277 1.95 -5.87 3.21
CA ARG A 277 1.61 -4.52 2.74
C ARG A 277 1.78 -3.47 3.84
N GLN A 278 1.38 -3.78 5.07
CA GLN A 278 1.52 -2.87 6.21
C GLN A 278 2.98 -2.69 6.65
N LYS A 279 3.76 -3.78 6.65
CA LYS A 279 5.19 -3.77 6.94
C LYS A 279 5.97 -2.95 5.93
N ALA A 280 5.80 -3.25 4.64
CA ALA A 280 6.40 -2.48 3.55
C ALA A 280 6.11 -0.97 3.68
N ARG A 281 4.87 -0.60 4.04
CA ARG A 281 4.52 0.81 4.28
C ARG A 281 5.32 1.42 5.43
N TRP A 282 5.50 0.71 6.54
CA TRP A 282 6.26 1.22 7.68
C TRP A 282 7.74 1.33 7.36
N ASP A 283 8.33 0.29 6.77
CA ASP A 283 9.76 0.24 6.44
C ASP A 283 10.09 1.35 5.44
N LEU A 284 9.27 1.53 4.40
CA LEU A 284 9.41 2.64 3.46
C LEU A 284 9.31 4.01 4.15
N ARG A 285 8.38 4.17 5.09
CA ARG A 285 8.23 5.42 5.83
C ARG A 285 9.45 5.67 6.71
N GLU A 286 10.01 4.65 7.34
CA GLU A 286 11.22 4.75 8.15
C GLU A 286 12.41 5.16 7.28
N SER A 287 12.66 4.48 6.17
CA SER A 287 13.72 4.87 5.23
C SER A 287 13.52 6.27 4.62
N LEU A 288 12.29 6.70 4.37
CA LEU A 288 12.01 8.08 3.96
C LEU A 288 12.37 9.09 5.06
N LEU A 289 12.16 8.75 6.35
CA LEU A 289 12.59 9.59 7.47
C LEU A 289 14.11 9.61 7.64
N GLU A 290 14.80 8.52 7.30
CA GLU A 290 16.27 8.48 7.33
C GLU A 290 16.91 9.51 6.39
N THR A 291 16.21 9.95 5.35
CA THR A 291 16.67 11.04 4.45
C THR A 291 16.59 12.43 5.10
N MET A 292 15.88 12.58 6.23
CA MET A 292 15.72 13.83 6.97
C MET A 292 16.81 13.97 8.06
N GLN A 293 18.02 14.34 7.65
CA GLN A 293 19.14 14.56 8.57
C GLN A 293 19.69 15.97 8.49
N LYS A 294 20.60 16.34 9.41
CA LYS A 294 21.18 17.69 9.47
C LYS A 294 21.78 18.16 8.14
N ALA A 295 22.31 17.25 7.31
CA ALA A 295 22.88 17.59 6.01
C ALA A 295 21.83 17.97 4.94
N THR A 296 20.57 17.56 5.12
CA THR A 296 19.48 17.75 4.15
C THR A 296 18.45 18.78 4.60
N LEU A 297 18.37 19.05 5.91
CA LEU A 297 17.35 19.90 6.53
C LEU A 297 17.79 21.35 6.76
N ASP A 298 16.82 22.25 6.79
CA ASP A 298 16.95 23.57 7.38
C ASP A 298 16.75 23.50 8.91
N ALA A 299 17.67 24.12 9.65
CA ALA A 299 17.72 23.99 11.11
C ALA A 299 16.55 24.70 11.83
N ARG A 300 15.98 25.75 11.24
CA ARG A 300 14.90 26.54 11.86
C ARG A 300 13.55 25.83 11.73
N SER A 301 13.25 25.34 10.53
CA SER A 301 11.97 24.71 10.20
C SER A 301 11.93 23.21 10.48
N GLY A 302 13.05 22.51 10.39
CA GLY A 302 13.09 21.04 10.38
C GLY A 302 12.62 20.42 9.06
N LEU A 303 12.35 21.23 8.03
CA LEU A 303 12.00 20.78 6.68
C LEU A 303 13.25 20.58 5.83
N TYR A 304 13.11 19.99 4.64
CA TYR A 304 14.22 19.97 3.68
C TYR A 304 14.67 21.40 3.34
N SER A 305 15.98 21.60 3.28
CA SER A 305 16.57 22.88 2.89
C SER A 305 16.17 23.27 1.45
N ASN A 306 16.26 24.57 1.13
CA ASN A 306 16.04 25.06 -0.24
C ASN A 306 16.87 24.28 -1.27
N GLN A 307 18.16 24.04 -0.96
CA GLN A 307 19.07 23.33 -1.86
C GLN A 307 18.62 21.89 -2.11
N PHE A 308 18.25 21.17 -1.06
CA PHE A 308 17.75 19.79 -1.19
C PHE A 308 16.43 19.76 -1.96
N PHE A 309 15.50 20.66 -1.62
CA PHE A 309 14.20 20.77 -2.27
C PHE A 309 14.35 21.00 -3.77
N ASP A 310 15.18 21.96 -4.19
CA ASP A 310 15.39 22.29 -5.60
C ASP A 310 16.04 21.11 -6.35
N ALA A 311 17.06 20.47 -5.78
CA ALA A 311 17.72 19.29 -6.36
C ALA A 311 16.75 18.10 -6.54
N HIS A 312 15.87 17.91 -5.56
CA HIS A 312 14.83 16.88 -5.64
C HIS A 312 13.73 17.22 -6.65
N MET A 313 13.28 18.48 -6.69
CA MET A 313 12.24 18.96 -7.60
C MET A 313 12.65 18.80 -9.08
N ILE A 314 13.92 19.02 -9.41
CA ILE A 314 14.44 18.76 -10.76
C ILE A 314 14.23 17.28 -11.13
N ARG A 315 14.64 16.34 -10.26
CA ARG A 315 14.48 14.90 -10.48
C ARG A 315 13.01 14.49 -10.63
N ARG A 316 12.15 14.96 -9.72
CA ARG A 316 10.71 14.68 -9.76
C ARG A 316 10.05 15.19 -11.04
N THR A 317 10.45 16.38 -11.49
CA THR A 317 9.92 16.96 -12.72
C THR A 317 10.40 16.18 -13.94
N SER A 318 11.68 15.78 -14.00
CA SER A 318 12.20 14.93 -15.08
C SER A 318 11.48 13.58 -15.17
N GLU A 319 11.24 12.90 -14.04
CA GLU A 319 10.49 11.64 -14.00
C GLU A 319 9.01 11.83 -14.38
N SER A 320 8.37 12.89 -13.90
CA SER A 320 6.99 13.25 -14.27
C SER A 320 6.85 13.50 -15.77
N VAL A 321 7.81 14.18 -16.39
CA VAL A 321 7.84 14.41 -17.85
C VAL A 321 8.11 13.11 -18.61
N ARG A 322 9.15 12.34 -18.21
CA ARG A 322 9.53 11.06 -18.85
C ARG A 322 8.34 10.11 -18.90
N TRP A 323 7.60 10.00 -17.80
CA TRP A 323 6.49 9.07 -17.70
C TRP A 323 5.12 9.70 -17.90
N ASN A 324 5.01 11.01 -18.13
CA ASN A 324 3.71 11.71 -18.22
C ASN A 324 2.80 11.48 -16.99
N LYS A 325 3.39 11.44 -15.80
CA LYS A 325 2.70 11.31 -14.50
C LYS A 325 2.30 12.68 -13.95
N PHE A 326 1.22 12.75 -13.18
CA PHE A 326 0.85 13.98 -12.47
C PHE A 326 1.91 14.35 -11.41
N LEU A 327 2.23 15.65 -11.32
CA LEU A 327 2.98 16.25 -10.24
C LEU A 327 2.18 17.44 -9.71
N SER A 328 2.06 17.57 -8.40
CA SER A 328 1.37 18.68 -7.74
C SER A 328 2.32 19.38 -6.80
N LEU A 329 2.27 20.71 -6.78
CA LEU A 329 3.07 21.55 -5.90
C LEU A 329 2.13 22.43 -5.08
N GLY A 330 2.25 22.36 -3.76
CA GLY A 330 1.59 23.27 -2.83
C GLY A 330 2.59 24.23 -2.24
N ARG A 331 2.28 25.53 -2.22
CA ARG A 331 3.11 26.57 -1.60
C ARG A 331 2.37 27.17 -0.42
N PHE A 332 3.07 27.28 0.70
CA PHE A 332 2.57 27.92 1.91
C PHE A 332 3.46 29.12 2.26
N ARG A 333 2.88 30.17 2.84
CA ARG A 333 3.58 31.36 3.31
C ARG A 333 3.00 31.83 4.64
N ILE A 334 3.86 32.25 5.56
CA ILE A 334 3.46 32.99 6.76
C ILE A 334 3.65 34.48 6.45
N GLU A 335 2.58 35.25 6.48
CA GLU A 335 2.58 36.65 5.98
C GLU A 335 3.40 37.61 6.88
N ASN A 336 3.37 37.46 8.20
CA ASN A 336 3.93 38.46 9.13
C ASN A 336 4.92 37.86 10.16
N LEU A 337 5.89 37.07 9.70
CA LEU A 337 6.98 36.58 10.57
C LEU A 337 7.88 37.73 11.04
N GLU A 338 8.16 38.70 10.17
CA GLU A 338 9.01 39.85 10.48
C GLU A 338 8.41 40.70 11.61
N GLY A 339 7.11 40.99 11.57
CA GLY A 339 6.46 41.73 12.65
C GLY A 339 6.47 40.99 13.99
N ILE A 340 6.47 39.65 13.99
CA ILE A 340 6.66 38.85 15.23
C ILE A 340 8.09 39.01 15.75
N ALA A 341 9.07 39.00 14.86
CA ALA A 341 10.47 39.19 15.24
C ALA A 341 10.73 40.59 15.82
N GLU A 342 10.12 41.62 15.22
CA GLU A 342 10.22 43.02 15.68
C GLU A 342 9.50 43.26 17.01
N GLN A 343 8.31 42.67 17.20
CA GLN A 343 7.50 42.89 18.40
C GLN A 343 7.96 42.05 19.60
N TYR A 344 8.45 40.83 19.37
CA TYR A 344 8.80 39.88 20.43
C TYR A 344 10.30 39.57 20.41
N SER A 345 10.74 38.67 19.54
CA SER A 345 12.15 38.47 19.16
C SER A 345 12.25 37.50 17.97
N GLN A 346 13.45 37.37 17.39
CA GLN A 346 13.73 36.39 16.34
C GLN A 346 13.47 34.94 16.80
N ASP A 347 13.73 34.62 18.06
CA ASP A 347 13.52 33.27 18.59
C ASP A 347 12.02 32.92 18.64
N GLU A 348 11.16 33.88 18.99
CA GLU A 348 9.70 33.70 18.91
C GLU A 348 9.23 33.49 17.46
N ALA A 349 9.77 34.25 16.51
CA ALA A 349 9.44 34.10 15.10
C ALA A 349 9.86 32.71 14.56
N ASP A 350 11.07 32.26 14.87
CA ASP A 350 11.57 30.94 14.51
C ASP A 350 10.74 29.82 15.16
N ASN A 351 10.31 30.00 16.41
CA ASN A 351 9.40 29.06 17.09
C ASN A 351 8.02 28.97 16.41
N VAL A 352 7.45 30.09 15.97
CA VAL A 352 6.20 30.09 15.20
C VAL A 352 6.39 29.37 13.86
N PHE A 353 7.49 29.65 13.16
CA PHE A 353 7.81 29.03 11.89
C PHE A 353 7.99 27.50 12.01
N LYS A 354 8.66 27.04 13.07
CA LYS A 354 8.81 25.62 13.37
C LYS A 354 7.46 24.94 13.64
N LYS A 355 6.61 25.53 14.49
CA LYS A 355 5.28 24.97 14.79
C LYS A 355 4.39 24.89 13.55
N PHE A 356 4.46 25.90 12.68
CA PHE A 356 3.78 25.88 11.40
C PHE A 356 4.28 24.72 10.52
N SER A 357 5.60 24.58 10.39
CA SER A 357 6.24 23.49 9.64
C SER A 357 5.83 22.11 10.16
N ASP A 358 5.89 21.90 11.48
CA ASP A 358 5.48 20.66 12.14
C ASP A 358 3.99 20.34 11.86
N GLY A 359 3.13 21.37 11.90
CA GLY A 359 1.70 21.25 11.57
C GLY A 359 1.47 20.82 10.12
N VAL A 360 2.20 21.40 9.16
CA VAL A 360 2.14 20.99 7.75
C VAL A 360 2.59 19.54 7.61
N VAL A 361 3.74 19.16 8.16
CA VAL A 361 4.27 17.78 8.08
C VAL A 361 3.30 16.76 8.66
N ALA A 362 2.61 17.09 9.75
CA ALA A 362 1.62 16.20 10.37
C ALA A 362 0.42 15.90 9.47
N MET A 363 0.14 16.75 8.48
CA MET A 363 -0.96 16.58 7.52
C MET A 363 -0.51 15.94 6.19
N LEU A 364 0.80 15.80 5.97
CA LEU A 364 1.36 15.25 4.75
C LEU A 364 1.48 13.73 4.81
N ARG A 365 1.51 13.13 3.62
CA ARG A 365 1.77 11.71 3.41
C ARG A 365 3.27 11.44 3.56
N GLY A 366 3.67 10.18 3.75
CA GLY A 366 5.10 9.85 3.91
C GLY A 366 5.91 10.12 2.64
N GLU A 367 5.29 9.87 1.49
CA GLU A 367 5.82 10.10 0.15
C GLU A 367 5.74 11.56 -0.32
N ASP A 368 5.09 12.45 0.42
CA ASP A 368 5.14 13.88 0.10
C ASP A 368 6.50 14.44 0.55
N LEU A 369 7.01 15.47 -0.13
CA LEU A 369 8.29 16.10 0.19
C LEU A 369 8.07 17.56 0.66
N PRO A 370 8.13 17.83 1.97
CA PRO A 370 8.07 19.18 2.49
C PRO A 370 9.47 19.81 2.54
N GLY A 371 9.67 20.86 1.76
CA GLY A 371 10.92 21.63 1.78
C GLY A 371 10.64 23.12 1.78
N LEU A 372 11.67 23.87 2.17
CA LEU A 372 11.70 25.29 1.95
C LEU A 372 11.85 25.56 0.45
N HIS A 373 11.22 26.64 0.00
CA HIS A 373 11.43 27.18 -1.33
C HIS A 373 11.24 28.70 -1.29
N GLY A 374 12.29 29.43 -1.68
CA GLY A 374 12.36 30.88 -1.59
C GLY A 374 13.70 31.35 -1.08
#